data_AF-A0A8J2R3X5-F1
#
_entry.id   AF-A0A8J2R3X5-F1
#
_cell.length_a   1.000
_cell.length_b   1.000
_cell.length_c   1.000
_cell.angle_alpha   90.00
_cell.angle_beta   90.00
_cell.angle_gamma   90.00
#
_symmetry.space_group_name_H-M   'P 1'
#
loop_
_entity.id
_entity.type
_entity.pdbx_description
1 polymer ?
#
loop_
_entity_poly.entity_id
_entity_poly.type
_entity_poly.pdbx_seq_one_letter_code
_entity_poly.pdbx_strand_id
1 'polypeptide(L)'
;MFSDCFCDPSGIIYSQLCRATSAEKVPAIPKLTACVISEIHNKNKLLKVIKANFIPTRKGSMLLVHNGFAFRLKNKLAYGKKQWYCTSRTKTGCQVDVTTIFQDAKIVVNRVRNKHNHPAPGFYRRNDGSFKVV
;
A
#
# COMPACT_ATOMS: atom_id res chain seq x y z
N MET A 1 -9.88 -53.45 19.62
CA MET A 1 -11.22 -53.90 20.06
C MET A 1 -11.39 -53.41 21.48
N PHE A 2 -12.36 -52.52 21.70
CA PHE A 2 -13.06 -52.13 22.94
C PHE A 2 -12.18 -51.90 24.20
N SER A 3 -12.22 -50.81 24.96
CA SER A 3 -13.28 -49.85 25.33
C SER A 3 -12.67 -48.99 26.47
N ASP A 4 -13.13 -47.84 26.95
CA ASP A 4 -14.45 -47.22 27.04
C ASP A 4 -14.30 -45.69 27.06
N CYS A 5 -15.18 -45.00 26.37
CA CYS A 5 -15.34 -43.55 26.38
C CYS A 5 -16.15 -43.11 27.62
N PHE A 6 -15.69 -42.10 28.34
CA PHE A 6 -16.52 -41.41 29.35
C PHE A 6 -17.28 -40.26 28.67
N CYS A 7 -18.60 -40.30 28.72
CA CYS A 7 -19.51 -39.28 28.22
C CYS A 7 -20.11 -38.51 29.42
N ASP A 8 -19.98 -37.19 29.44
CA ASP A 8 -20.68 -36.30 30.38
C ASP A 8 -22.11 -36.02 29.86
N PRO A 9 -23.13 -35.84 30.74
CA PRO A 9 -24.50 -35.50 30.34
C PRO A 9 -24.67 -34.20 29.52
N SER A 10 -23.59 -33.45 29.24
CA SER A 10 -23.58 -32.24 28.39
C SER A 10 -22.84 -32.40 27.04
N GLY A 11 -22.33 -33.60 26.71
CA GLY A 11 -21.87 -33.93 25.36
C GLY A 11 -20.58 -33.26 24.85
N ILE A 12 -19.70 -32.76 25.73
CA ILE A 12 -18.40 -32.20 25.32
C ILE A 12 -17.26 -33.16 25.67
N ILE A 13 -16.45 -33.52 24.66
CA ILE A 13 -15.22 -34.31 24.80
C ILE A 13 -14.05 -33.35 25.07
N TYR A 14 -13.38 -33.46 26.22
CA TYR A 14 -12.11 -32.76 26.49
C TYR A 14 -10.96 -33.77 26.52
N SER A 15 -9.98 -33.62 25.61
CA SER A 15 -8.69 -34.31 25.72
C SER A 15 -7.72 -33.47 26.57
N GLN A 16 -7.42 -33.96 27.77
CA GLN A 16 -6.31 -33.47 28.60
C GLN A 16 -4.98 -33.79 27.94
N LEU A 17 -3.97 -32.93 28.12
CA LEU A 17 -2.67 -33.41 28.57
C LEU A 17 -2.03 -32.41 29.55
N CYS A 18 -1.68 -32.95 30.71
CA CYS A 18 -1.16 -32.28 31.89
C CYS A 18 0.37 -32.44 32.00
N ARG A 19 0.95 -31.56 32.85
CA ARG A 19 2.15 -31.72 33.71
C ARG A 19 3.35 -30.84 33.36
N ALA A 20 3.64 -29.90 34.25
CA ALA A 20 5.01 -29.54 34.62
C ALA A 20 5.12 -29.58 36.14
N THR A 21 6.01 -30.42 36.65
CA THR A 21 6.31 -30.60 38.07
C THR A 21 7.61 -29.88 38.44
N SER A 22 7.55 -29.23 39.61
CA SER A 22 8.62 -28.94 40.57
C SER A 22 9.60 -27.78 40.35
N ALA A 23 9.81 -27.11 41.47
CA ALA A 23 10.67 -25.98 41.82
C ALA A 23 12.14 -26.11 41.42
N GLU A 24 12.80 -24.97 41.18
CA GLU A 24 14.15 -24.66 41.69
C GLU A 24 14.61 -23.21 41.34
N LYS A 25 15.01 -22.46 42.37
CA LYS A 25 16.25 -21.65 42.47
C LYS A 25 16.57 -20.54 41.43
N VAL A 26 16.48 -19.28 41.90
CA VAL A 26 17.20 -18.05 41.44
C VAL A 26 18.74 -18.26 41.65
N PRO A 27 19.76 -17.59 41.03
CA PRO A 27 19.85 -16.40 40.16
C PRO A 27 20.76 -16.54 38.90
N ALA A 28 20.73 -15.57 37.97
CA ALA A 28 21.94 -15.01 37.34
C ALA A 28 21.60 -13.76 36.51
N ILE A 29 22.10 -12.61 36.95
CA ILE A 29 22.27 -11.42 36.10
C ILE A 29 23.73 -11.42 35.63
N PRO A 30 23.98 -11.25 34.33
CA PRO A 30 25.07 -10.37 33.90
C PRO A 30 24.47 -9.32 32.96
N LYS A 31 24.34 -8.06 33.41
CA LYS A 31 25.31 -6.98 33.11
C LYS A 31 25.89 -7.10 31.70
N LEU A 32 25.38 -6.29 30.77
CA LEU A 32 26.14 -5.53 29.76
C LEU A 32 25.16 -4.94 28.74
N THR A 33 25.54 -3.80 28.16
CA THR A 33 24.90 -3.11 27.01
C THR A 33 23.80 -2.07 27.31
N ALA A 34 24.16 -1.03 28.06
CA ALA A 34 23.49 0.28 27.99
C ALA A 34 24.00 1.15 26.81
N CYS A 35 24.36 0.54 25.67
CA CYS A 35 24.76 1.25 24.44
C CYS A 35 23.98 0.70 23.24
N VAL A 36 22.65 0.74 23.33
CA VAL A 36 21.77 0.56 22.16
C VAL A 36 20.63 1.58 22.25
N ILE A 37 20.96 2.87 22.34
CA ILE A 37 20.00 3.94 22.02
C ILE A 37 20.34 4.47 20.64
N SER A 38 20.13 3.65 19.60
CA SER A 38 20.22 4.13 18.22
C SER A 38 19.24 3.49 17.26
N GLU A 39 18.13 2.88 17.70
CA GLU A 39 17.41 2.00 16.76
C GLU A 39 15.94 1.70 17.06
N ILE A 40 15.10 2.70 17.37
CA ILE A 40 13.64 2.52 17.19
C ILE A 40 12.97 3.77 16.61
N HIS A 41 13.34 4.15 15.39
CA HIS A 41 12.42 4.83 14.48
C HIS A 41 11.84 3.83 13.47
N ASN A 42 11.26 2.74 13.97
CA ASN A 42 10.35 1.92 13.16
C ASN A 42 9.04 2.71 12.97
N LYS A 43 9.08 3.68 12.06
CA LYS A 43 7.86 4.23 11.46
C LYS A 43 7.32 3.11 10.58
N ASN A 44 6.51 2.23 11.18
CA ASN A 44 5.52 1.41 10.48
C ASN A 44 4.57 2.36 9.75
N LYS A 45 5.09 2.95 8.68
CA LYS A 45 4.33 3.64 7.66
C LYS A 45 3.65 2.51 6.95
N LEU A 46 2.43 2.19 7.39
CA LEU A 46 1.48 1.42 6.60
C LEU A 46 1.38 2.16 5.27
N LEU A 47 2.20 1.75 4.31
CA LEU A 47 2.30 2.34 2.99
C LEU A 47 0.95 2.04 2.37
N LYS A 48 0.03 3.00 2.46
CA LYS A 48 -1.23 2.93 1.75
C LYS A 48 -0.88 2.87 0.27
N VAL A 49 -0.82 1.65 -0.27
CA VAL A 49 -0.50 1.39 -1.66
C VAL A 49 -1.69 1.82 -2.48
N ILE A 50 -1.63 3.03 -3.05
CA ILE A 50 -2.72 3.55 -3.88
C ILE A 50 -2.53 3.01 -5.30
N LYS A 51 -3.50 2.19 -5.75
CA LYS A 51 -3.54 1.69 -7.13
C LYS A 51 -3.62 2.85 -8.12
N ALA A 52 -2.79 2.81 -9.15
CA ALA A 52 -2.84 3.77 -10.24
C ALA A 52 -3.89 3.37 -11.28
N ASN A 53 -4.80 4.29 -11.63
CA ASN A 53 -5.80 4.08 -12.67
C ASN A 53 -5.31 4.69 -13.99
N PHE A 54 -5.37 3.92 -15.07
CA PHE A 54 -4.93 4.37 -16.40
C PHE A 54 -6.09 4.41 -17.37
N ILE A 55 -6.08 5.43 -18.21
CA ILE A 55 -7.10 5.64 -19.23
C ILE A 55 -6.41 5.83 -20.59
N PRO A 56 -6.74 5.00 -21.60
CA PRO A 56 -6.20 5.17 -22.94
C PRO A 56 -6.83 6.39 -23.62
N THR A 57 -6.01 7.10 -24.39
CA THR A 57 -6.47 8.19 -25.27
C THR A 57 -6.39 7.75 -26.72
N ARG A 58 -7.15 8.41 -27.61
CA ARG A 58 -7.16 8.11 -29.06
C ARG A 58 -5.77 8.17 -29.71
N LYS A 59 -4.86 8.98 -29.18
CA LYS A 59 -3.47 9.12 -29.67
C LYS A 59 -2.56 7.96 -29.23
N GLY A 60 -3.10 6.90 -28.60
CA GLY A 60 -2.33 5.80 -28.03
C GLY A 60 -1.60 6.14 -26.72
N SER A 61 -1.71 7.39 -26.24
CA SER A 61 -1.09 7.79 -24.98
C SER A 61 -1.96 7.38 -23.78
N MET A 62 -1.32 7.06 -22.65
CA MET A 62 -2.02 6.75 -21.40
C MET A 62 -2.10 7.99 -20.50
N LEU A 63 -3.28 8.22 -19.92
CA LEU A 63 -3.48 9.18 -18.85
C LEU A 63 -3.55 8.45 -17.51
N LEU A 64 -2.82 8.95 -16.52
CA LEU A 64 -2.97 8.52 -15.14
C LEU A 64 -4.07 9.35 -14.49
N VAL A 65 -5.04 8.69 -13.85
CA VAL A 65 -6.08 9.36 -13.05
C VAL A 65 -5.87 9.06 -11.58
N HIS A 66 -5.76 10.11 -10.80
CA HIS A 66 -5.58 10.03 -9.35
C HIS A 66 -6.36 11.17 -8.68
N ASN A 67 -7.23 10.84 -7.73
CA ASN A 67 -8.07 11.78 -6.98
C ASN A 67 -8.88 12.75 -7.87
N GLY A 68 -9.41 12.27 -9.01
CA GLY A 68 -10.17 13.13 -9.94
C GLY A 68 -9.31 14.08 -10.77
N PHE A 69 -7.98 13.97 -10.70
CA PHE A 69 -7.08 14.71 -11.58
C PHE A 69 -6.45 13.78 -12.61
N ALA A 70 -6.29 14.27 -13.83
CA ALA A 70 -5.58 13.57 -14.89
C ALA A 70 -4.16 14.09 -15.05
N PHE A 71 -3.25 13.15 -15.24
CA PHE A 71 -1.83 13.37 -15.40
C PHE A 71 -1.35 12.76 -16.71
N ARG A 72 -0.45 13.47 -17.40
CA ARG A 72 0.24 13.00 -18.59
C ARG A 72 1.62 12.49 -18.22
N LEU A 73 2.11 11.52 -18.99
CA LEU A 73 3.46 11.01 -18.81
C LEU A 73 4.47 12.14 -19.11
N LYS A 74 5.34 12.42 -18.14
CA LYS A 74 6.46 13.36 -18.28
C LYS A 74 7.66 12.59 -18.82
N ASN A 75 8.24 11.77 -17.94
CA ASN A 75 9.49 11.07 -18.15
C ASN A 75 9.36 9.63 -17.67
N LYS A 76 10.04 8.72 -18.35
CA LYS A 76 10.31 7.37 -17.84
C LYS A 76 11.62 7.45 -17.06
N LEU A 77 11.56 7.17 -15.77
CA LEU A 77 12.71 7.22 -14.87
C LEU A 77 13.38 5.83 -14.80
N ALA A 78 14.57 5.78 -14.21
CA ALA A 78 15.26 4.53 -13.90
C ALA A 78 14.43 3.61 -13.01
N TYR A 79 14.74 2.31 -13.04
CA TYR A 79 14.04 1.27 -12.25
C TYR A 79 12.54 1.17 -12.53
N GLY A 80 12.13 1.41 -13.78
CA GLY A 80 10.72 1.28 -14.20
C GLY A 80 9.77 2.31 -13.58
N LYS A 81 10.30 3.34 -12.91
CA LYS A 81 9.49 4.42 -12.34
C LYS A 81 8.99 5.32 -13.48
N LYS A 82 7.78 5.85 -13.36
CA LYS A 82 7.23 6.81 -14.34
C LYS A 82 6.84 8.09 -13.61
N GLN A 83 7.27 9.22 -14.16
CA GLN A 83 6.88 10.54 -13.67
C GLN A 83 5.77 11.11 -14.55
N TRP A 84 4.77 11.70 -13.90
CA TRP A 84 3.57 12.22 -14.51
C TRP A 84 3.37 13.66 -14.06
N TYR A 85 2.86 14.53 -14.94
CA TYR A 85 2.55 15.92 -14.62
C TYR A 85 1.07 16.19 -14.85
N CYS A 86 0.49 17.13 -14.10
CA CYS A 86 -0.92 17.47 -14.23
C CYS A 86 -1.27 17.97 -15.65
N THR A 87 -2.36 17.47 -16.23
CA THR A 87 -2.85 17.90 -17.55
C THR A 87 -3.18 19.40 -17.62
N SER A 88 -3.61 19.99 -16.50
CA SER A 88 -3.92 21.41 -16.39
C SER A 88 -2.69 22.29 -16.26
N ARG A 89 -1.46 21.74 -16.22
CA ARG A 89 -0.22 22.53 -16.16
C ARG A 89 -0.14 23.62 -17.23
N THR A 90 -0.57 23.33 -18.45
CA THR A 90 -0.56 24.29 -19.56
C THR A 90 -1.69 25.31 -19.47
N LYS A 91 -2.83 24.95 -18.86
CA LYS A 91 -4.01 25.84 -18.77
C LYS A 91 -3.97 26.73 -17.53
N THR A 92 -3.60 26.17 -16.37
CA THR A 92 -3.68 26.81 -15.05
C THR A 92 -2.32 26.95 -14.37
N GLY A 93 -1.23 26.54 -15.01
CA GLY A 93 0.11 26.58 -14.40
C GLY A 93 0.34 25.55 -13.29
N CYS A 94 -0.53 24.55 -13.16
CA CYS A 94 -0.43 23.54 -12.09
C CYS A 94 0.89 22.75 -12.12
N GLN A 95 1.62 22.74 -11.01
CA GLN A 95 2.95 22.13 -10.89
C GLN A 95 2.95 20.77 -10.15
N VAL A 96 1.80 20.12 -10.05
CA VAL A 96 1.72 18.80 -9.41
C VAL A 96 2.38 17.74 -10.29
N ASP A 97 3.31 17.01 -9.68
CA ASP A 97 4.02 15.89 -10.28
C ASP A 97 3.76 14.61 -9.47
N VAL A 98 3.45 13.51 -10.15
CA VAL A 98 3.19 12.19 -9.54
C VAL A 98 4.22 11.19 -10.05
N THR A 99 4.71 10.33 -9.18
CA THR A 99 5.59 9.21 -9.55
C THR A 99 4.89 7.90 -9.27
N THR A 100 4.81 7.03 -10.27
CA THR A 100 4.30 5.67 -10.14
C THR A 100 5.44 4.67 -10.24
N ILE A 101 5.31 3.54 -9.54
CA ILE A 101 6.23 2.41 -9.60
C ILE A 101 5.48 1.13 -9.92
N PHE A 102 6.20 0.16 -10.48
CA PHE A 102 5.70 -1.20 -10.63
C PHE A 102 6.09 -1.99 -9.39
N GLN A 103 5.11 -2.49 -8.65
CA GLN A 103 5.30 -3.24 -7.41
C GLN A 103 4.26 -4.36 -7.35
N ASP A 104 4.68 -5.59 -7.00
CA ASP A 104 3.78 -6.73 -6.82
C ASP A 104 2.83 -6.97 -8.01
N ALA A 105 3.41 -6.93 -9.23
CA ALA A 105 2.71 -7.03 -10.51
C ALA A 105 1.65 -5.94 -10.81
N LYS A 106 1.60 -4.86 -10.01
CA LYS A 106 0.65 -3.76 -10.17
C LYS A 106 1.40 -2.42 -10.25
N ILE A 107 0.78 -1.45 -10.91
CA ILE A 107 1.31 -0.09 -10.93
C ILE A 107 0.64 0.71 -9.82
N VAL A 108 1.46 1.33 -8.97
CA VAL A 108 1.02 2.02 -7.75
C VAL A 108 1.60 3.43 -7.71
N VAL A 109 0.88 4.35 -7.08
CA VAL A 109 1.35 5.71 -6.85
C VAL A 109 2.33 5.70 -5.68
N ASN A 110 3.58 6.06 -5.93
CA ASN A 110 4.64 6.09 -4.93
C ASN A 110 4.74 7.46 -4.24
N ARG A 111 4.68 8.54 -5.03
CA ARG A 111 4.81 9.90 -4.49
C ARG A 111 4.02 10.91 -5.30
N VAL A 112 3.37 11.83 -4.61
CA VAL A 112 2.78 13.05 -5.18
C VAL A 112 3.60 14.24 -4.66
N ARG A 113 3.96 15.17 -5.56
CA ARG A 113 4.68 16.42 -5.25
C ARG A 113 3.78 17.61 -5.58
N ASN A 114 3.87 18.65 -4.77
CA ASN A 114 3.09 19.89 -4.87
C ASN A 114 1.58 19.66 -4.65
N LYS A 115 0.82 20.76 -4.62
CA LYS A 115 -0.65 20.77 -4.47
C LYS A 115 -1.31 21.36 -5.71
N HIS A 116 -2.53 20.93 -6.00
CA HIS A 116 -3.31 21.46 -7.12
C HIS A 116 -3.78 22.89 -6.80
N ASN A 117 -3.62 23.80 -7.76
CA ASN A 117 -4.15 25.17 -7.69
C ASN A 117 -5.40 25.36 -8.55
N HIS A 118 -6.17 24.30 -8.76
CA HIS A 118 -7.36 24.32 -9.62
C HIS A 118 -8.31 23.18 -9.21
N PRO A 119 -9.62 23.32 -9.48
CA PRO A 119 -10.56 22.23 -9.28
C PRO A 119 -10.28 21.06 -10.23
N ALA A 120 -10.78 19.88 -9.86
CA ALA A 120 -10.69 18.69 -10.69
C ALA A 120 -11.32 18.96 -12.07
N PRO A 121 -10.60 18.71 -13.18
CA PRO A 121 -11.17 18.89 -14.50
C PRO A 121 -12.26 17.85 -14.75
N GLY A 122 -13.25 18.20 -15.59
CA GLY A 122 -14.27 17.26 -16.01
C GLY A 122 -13.70 16.18 -16.92
N PHE A 123 -14.18 14.94 -16.77
CA PHE A 123 -13.92 13.86 -17.71
C PHE A 123 -15.22 13.46 -18.38
N TYR A 124 -15.20 13.33 -19.71
CA TYR A 124 -16.28 12.66 -20.41
C TYR A 124 -15.71 11.58 -21.34
N ARG A 125 -16.42 10.46 -21.38
CA ARG A 125 -16.15 9.36 -22.30
C ARG A 125 -16.76 9.71 -23.65
N ARG A 126 -15.98 9.63 -24.70
CA ARG A 126 -16.45 9.73 -26.08
C ARG A 126 -17.07 8.40 -26.53
N ASN A 127 -17.83 8.43 -27.62
CA ASN A 127 -18.51 7.26 -28.18
C ASN A 127 -17.53 6.17 -28.65
N ASP A 128 -16.29 6.54 -28.99
CA ASP A 128 -15.20 5.62 -29.36
C ASP A 128 -14.55 4.93 -28.14
N GLY A 129 -15.09 5.13 -26.93
CA GLY A 129 -14.53 4.62 -25.68
C GLY A 129 -13.31 5.40 -25.17
N SER A 130 -12.83 6.40 -25.92
CA SER A 130 -11.72 7.25 -25.49
C SER A 130 -12.19 8.31 -24.49
N PHE A 131 -11.31 8.75 -23.59
CA PHE A 131 -11.64 9.81 -22.63
C PHE A 131 -10.98 11.13 -23.02
N LYS A 132 -11.74 12.22 -22.88
CA LYS A 132 -11.24 13.59 -23.02
C LYS A 132 -11.40 14.35 -21.70
N VAL A 133 -10.32 15.02 -21.32
CA VAL A 133 -10.28 15.97 -20.20
C VAL A 133 -10.73 17.33 -20.72
N VAL A 134 -11.73 17.92 -20.08
CA VAL A 134 -12.28 19.25 -20.42
C VAL A 134 -11.64 20.31 -19.53
#